data_AF-K1SI65-F1
#
_entry.id   AF-K1SI65-F1
#
_cell.length_a   1.000
_cell.length_b   1.000
_cell.length_c   1.000
_cell.angle_alpha   90.00
_cell.angle_beta   90.00
_cell.angle_gamma   90.00
#
_symmetry.space_group_name_H-M   'P 1'
#
loop_
_entity.id
_entity.type
_entity.pdbx_description
1 polymer ?
#
loop_
_entity_poly.entity_id
_entity_poly.type
_entity_poly.pdbx_seq_one_letter_code
_entity_poly.pdbx_strand_id
1 'polypeptide(L)'
;KDIAEEQKHLFLMWYLDLANLLQQEGKAEKGHLEHTLHLIRDLHDLHLQLMKLPSGKHYRATYARLEPELPRLRAVLGNPGISDTELCFRALYAAMLYRIKGEGGKSAVSDTIEFISPVIAELADIHGKVERGEMDLFKSEEEK
;
A
#
# COMPACT_ATOMS: atom_id res chain seq x y z
N LYS A 1 -23.08 14.22 9.14
CA LYS A 1 -23.83 13.32 10.06
C LYS A 1 -23.10 13.37 11.39
N ASP A 2 -23.76 13.79 12.46
CA ASP A 2 -23.18 13.70 13.80
C ASP A 2 -23.02 12.24 14.22
N ILE A 3 -21.87 11.94 14.80
CA ILE A 3 -21.50 10.63 15.35
C ILE A 3 -22.14 10.52 16.75
N ALA A 4 -22.66 9.35 17.13
CA ALA A 4 -23.21 9.16 18.48
C ALA A 4 -22.12 9.32 19.56
N GLU A 5 -22.45 9.79 20.76
CA GLU A 5 -21.45 10.07 21.81
C GLU A 5 -20.60 8.85 22.20
N GLU A 6 -21.19 7.66 22.27
CA GLU A 6 -20.45 6.42 22.53
C GLU A 6 -19.42 6.11 21.43
N GLN A 7 -19.76 6.41 20.17
CA GLN A 7 -18.86 6.25 19.04
C GLN A 7 -17.73 7.30 19.08
N LYS A 8 -18.02 8.53 19.53
CA LYS A 8 -16.98 9.56 19.71
C LYS A 8 -15.94 9.14 20.74
N HIS A 9 -16.36 8.54 21.86
CA HIS A 9 -15.43 8.03 22.86
C HIS A 9 -14.54 6.91 22.31
N LEU A 10 -15.14 5.95 21.59
CA LEU A 10 -14.39 4.86 20.95
C LEU A 10 -13.36 5.38 19.94
N PHE A 11 -13.74 6.33 19.09
CA PHE A 11 -12.80 6.94 18.14
C PHE A 11 -11.68 7.70 18.85
N LEU A 12 -12.00 8.45 19.91
CA LEU A 12 -11.00 9.15 20.70
C LEU A 12 -9.97 8.18 21.29
N MET A 13 -10.42 7.08 21.91
CA MET A 13 -9.53 6.05 22.43
C MET A 13 -8.63 5.49 21.33
N TRP A 14 -9.19 5.15 20.17
CA TRP A 14 -8.43 4.63 19.03
C TRP A 14 -7.35 5.62 18.54
N TYR A 15 -7.66 6.92 18.46
CA TYR A 15 -6.67 7.93 18.11
C TYR A 15 -5.57 8.09 19.17
N LEU A 16 -5.92 7.99 20.46
CA LEU A 16 -4.94 8.04 21.55
C LEU A 16 -4.01 6.83 21.54
N ASP A 17 -4.53 5.65 21.25
CA ASP A 17 -3.71 4.43 21.10
C ASP A 17 -2.71 4.58 19.95
N LEU A 18 -3.14 5.11 18.81
CA LEU A 18 -2.23 5.41 17.69
C LEU A 18 -1.15 6.44 18.07
N ALA A 19 -1.53 7.51 18.77
CA ALA A 19 -0.58 8.53 19.23
C ALA A 19 0.46 7.94 20.21
N ASN A 20 0.00 7.08 21.14
CA ASN A 20 0.86 6.38 22.07
C ASN A 20 1.84 5.45 21.35
N LEU A 21 1.38 4.68 20.36
CA LEU A 21 2.25 3.83 19.54
C LEU A 21 3.31 4.65 18.80
N LEU A 22 2.92 5.75 18.17
CA LEU A 22 3.87 6.66 17.51
C LEU A 22 4.91 7.20 18.49
N GLN A 23 4.49 7.54 19.71
CA GLN A 23 5.43 8.03 20.73
C GLN A 23 6.37 6.93 21.23
N GLN A 24 5.86 5.73 21.50
CA GLN A 24 6.65 4.57 21.93
C GLN A 24 7.69 4.15 20.90
N GLU A 25 7.35 4.24 19.61
CA GLU A 25 8.27 3.95 18.50
C GLU A 25 9.21 5.13 18.17
N GLY A 26 9.09 6.28 18.84
CA GLY A 26 9.89 7.47 18.56
C GLY A 26 9.54 8.18 17.25
N LYS A 27 8.31 8.00 16.76
CA LYS A 27 7.78 8.49 15.46
C LYS A 27 6.70 9.57 15.63
N ALA A 28 6.69 10.27 16.76
CA ALA A 28 5.70 11.30 17.06
C ALA A 28 5.70 12.47 16.05
N GLU A 29 6.86 12.83 15.51
CA GLU A 29 6.99 13.93 14.53
C GLU A 29 6.99 13.45 13.08
N LYS A 30 7.62 12.29 12.80
CA LYS A 30 7.80 11.76 11.45
C LYS A 30 7.95 10.24 11.46
N GLY A 31 7.57 9.62 10.34
CA GLY A 31 7.71 8.18 10.11
C GLY A 31 6.36 7.48 10.01
N HIS A 32 6.43 6.15 9.87
CA HIS A 32 5.26 5.27 9.84
C HIS A 32 5.41 4.20 10.91
N LEU A 33 4.31 3.81 11.55
CA LEU A 33 4.29 2.72 12.53
C LEU A 33 5.00 1.47 11.99
N GLU A 34 5.74 0.80 12.86
CA GLU A 34 6.61 -0.30 12.47
C GLU A 34 5.82 -1.46 11.88
N HIS A 35 4.67 -1.77 12.47
CA HIS A 35 3.72 -2.74 11.93
C HIS A 35 3.29 -2.41 10.49
N THR A 36 3.03 -1.14 10.17
CA THR A 36 2.68 -0.73 8.80
C THR A 36 3.82 -1.00 7.83
N LEU A 37 5.06 -0.71 8.25
CA LEU A 37 6.24 -0.98 7.43
C LEU A 37 6.52 -2.48 7.27
N HIS A 38 6.21 -3.31 8.28
CA HIS A 38 6.27 -4.76 8.16
C HIS A 38 5.28 -5.28 7.12
N LEU A 39 4.01 -4.84 7.19
CA LEU A 39 3.01 -5.24 6.20
C LEU A 39 3.40 -4.82 4.77
N ILE A 40 3.97 -3.63 4.59
CA ILE A 40 4.46 -3.19 3.28
C ILE A 40 5.62 -4.07 2.79
N ARG A 41 6.50 -4.53 3.70
CA ARG A 41 7.57 -5.49 3.38
C ARG A 41 7.01 -6.84 2.96
N ASP A 42 6.02 -7.37 3.68
CA ASP A 42 5.37 -8.64 3.33
C ASP A 42 4.70 -8.56 1.95
N LEU A 43 4.03 -7.45 1.66
CA LEU A 43 3.46 -7.17 0.34
C LEU A 43 4.52 -7.02 -0.74
N HIS A 44 5.69 -6.45 -0.41
CA HIS A 44 6.80 -6.36 -1.33
C HIS A 44 7.40 -7.74 -1.64
N ASP A 45 7.56 -8.60 -0.64
CA ASP A 45 8.04 -9.97 -0.82
C ASP A 45 7.06 -10.78 -1.66
N LEU A 46 5.76 -10.64 -1.42
CA LEU A 46 4.71 -11.21 -2.27
C LEU A 46 4.82 -10.70 -3.71
N HIS A 47 4.99 -9.39 -3.91
CA HIS A 47 5.22 -8.81 -5.24
C HIS A 47 6.41 -9.51 -5.92
N LEU A 48 7.55 -9.63 -5.25
CA LEU A 48 8.75 -10.28 -5.81
C LEU A 48 8.52 -11.76 -6.17
N GLN A 49 7.69 -12.47 -5.40
CA GLN A 49 7.29 -13.85 -5.71
C GLN A 49 6.39 -13.89 -6.96
N LEU A 50 5.38 -13.03 -7.04
CA LEU A 50 4.48 -12.94 -8.20
C LEU A 50 5.20 -12.53 -9.49
N MET A 51 6.32 -11.80 -9.39
CA MET A 51 7.17 -11.51 -10.56
C MET A 51 7.86 -12.76 -11.14
N LYS A 52 7.89 -13.87 -10.41
CA LYS A 52 8.58 -15.11 -10.82
C LYS A 52 7.64 -16.28 -11.03
N LEU A 53 6.65 -16.45 -10.16
CA LEU A 53 5.79 -17.63 -10.12
C LEU A 53 4.75 -17.62 -11.25
N PRO A 54 4.33 -18.80 -11.76
CA PRO A 54 3.25 -18.88 -12.75
C PRO A 54 1.94 -18.24 -12.28
N SER A 55 1.63 -18.37 -10.99
CA SER A 55 0.46 -17.76 -10.32
C SER A 55 0.40 -16.24 -10.45
N GLY A 56 1.55 -15.58 -10.64
CA GLY A 56 1.65 -14.13 -10.86
C GLY A 56 1.49 -13.67 -12.30
N LYS A 57 1.12 -14.54 -13.26
CA LYS A 57 1.01 -14.17 -14.69
C LYS A 57 0.11 -12.95 -14.92
N HIS A 58 -1.07 -12.93 -14.31
CA HIS A 58 -2.00 -11.80 -14.43
C HIS A 58 -1.43 -10.54 -13.76
N TYR A 59 -0.95 -10.69 -12.52
CA TYR A 59 -0.32 -9.61 -11.77
C TYR A 59 0.82 -8.93 -12.52
N ARG A 60 1.70 -9.71 -13.18
CA ARG A 60 2.79 -9.16 -14.01
C ARG A 60 2.27 -8.32 -15.17
N ALA A 61 1.17 -8.71 -15.81
CA ALA A 61 0.56 -7.93 -16.88
C ALA A 61 -0.01 -6.60 -16.38
N THR A 62 -0.64 -6.61 -15.20
CA THR A 62 -1.08 -5.37 -14.51
C THR A 62 0.11 -4.48 -14.16
N TYR A 63 1.16 -5.05 -13.55
CA TYR A 63 2.35 -4.33 -13.12
C TYR A 63 3.15 -3.72 -14.28
N ALA A 64 3.23 -4.40 -15.43
CA ALA A 64 3.93 -3.90 -16.62
C ALA A 64 3.39 -2.55 -17.12
N ARG A 65 2.14 -2.20 -16.80
CA ARG A 65 1.56 -0.88 -17.12
C ARG A 65 2.06 0.23 -16.19
N LEU A 66 2.45 -0.11 -14.96
CA LEU A 66 2.95 0.81 -13.95
C LEU A 66 4.47 0.99 -14.05
N GLU A 67 5.21 -0.06 -14.45
CA GLU A 67 6.67 -0.08 -14.48
C GLU A 67 7.33 1.15 -15.15
N PRO A 68 6.82 1.68 -16.29
CA PRO A 68 7.39 2.88 -16.92
C PRO A 68 7.26 4.16 -16.09
N GLU A 69 6.30 4.23 -15.17
CA GLU A 69 6.04 5.42 -14.34
C GLU A 69 6.91 5.45 -13.08
N LEU A 70 7.48 4.31 -12.67
CA LEU A 70 8.24 4.18 -11.41
C LEU A 70 9.44 5.15 -11.31
N PRO A 71 10.27 5.36 -12.35
CA PRO A 71 11.37 6.31 -12.27
C PRO A 71 10.90 7.74 -11.97
N ARG A 72 9.79 8.16 -12.59
CA ARG A 72 9.19 9.49 -12.37
C ARG A 72 8.65 9.60 -10.96
N LEU A 73 7.88 8.61 -10.49
CA LEU A 73 7.38 8.56 -9.12
C LEU A 73 8.52 8.64 -8.10
N ARG A 74 9.62 7.90 -8.34
CA ARG A 74 10.77 7.86 -7.44
C ARG A 74 11.50 9.20 -7.39
N ALA A 75 11.55 9.96 -8.48
CA ALA A 75 12.13 11.30 -8.48
C ALA A 75 11.31 12.31 -7.65
N VAL A 76 10.00 12.12 -7.56
CA VAL A 76 9.07 13.05 -6.87
C VAL A 76 8.83 12.67 -5.41
N LEU A 77 8.65 11.37 -5.14
CA LEU A 77 8.24 10.83 -3.84
C LEU A 77 9.25 9.87 -3.21
N GLY A 78 10.27 9.47 -3.97
CA GLY A 78 11.22 8.46 -3.54
C GLY A 78 12.20 8.99 -2.51
N ASN A 79 12.38 8.20 -1.45
CA ASN A 79 13.54 8.31 -0.57
C ASN A 79 14.56 7.22 -0.94
N PRO A 80 15.86 7.42 -0.70
CA PRO A 80 16.84 6.36 -0.88
C PRO A 80 16.45 5.10 -0.08
N GLY A 81 16.45 3.94 -0.74
CA GLY A 81 16.26 2.64 -0.10
C GLY A 81 14.83 2.13 0.06
N ILE A 82 13.80 2.86 -0.41
CA ILE A 82 12.43 2.34 -0.41
C ILE A 82 12.16 1.43 -1.61
N SER A 83 11.29 0.43 -1.43
CA SER A 83 10.85 -0.46 -2.51
C SER A 83 9.81 0.19 -3.42
N ASP A 84 9.59 -0.39 -4.61
CA ASP A 84 8.54 0.08 -5.52
C ASP A 84 7.13 -0.10 -4.94
N THR A 85 6.93 -1.17 -4.15
CA THR A 85 5.67 -1.39 -3.43
C THR A 85 5.43 -0.27 -2.42
N GLU A 86 6.45 0.10 -1.64
CA GLU A 86 6.34 1.22 -0.68
C GLU A 86 6.11 2.56 -1.40
N LEU A 87 6.81 2.80 -2.51
CA LEU A 87 6.64 3.99 -3.33
C LEU A 87 5.18 4.14 -3.81
N CYS A 88 4.55 3.04 -4.23
CA CYS A 88 3.14 3.02 -4.64
C CYS A 88 2.19 3.40 -3.49
N PHE A 89 2.40 2.85 -2.28
CA PHE A 89 1.59 3.23 -1.12
C PHE A 89 1.78 4.69 -0.72
N ARG A 90 3.02 5.20 -0.78
CA ARG A 90 3.32 6.61 -0.53
C ARG A 90 2.62 7.53 -1.54
N ALA A 91 2.56 7.13 -2.81
CA ALA A 91 1.84 7.87 -3.85
C ALA A 91 0.32 7.89 -3.61
N LEU A 92 -0.28 6.75 -3.25
CA LEU A 92 -1.70 6.69 -2.88
C LEU A 92 -2.01 7.57 -1.64
N TYR A 93 -1.14 7.52 -0.64
CA TYR A 93 -1.26 8.36 0.56
C TYR A 93 -1.13 9.85 0.23
N ALA A 94 -0.16 10.23 -0.60
CA ALA A 94 0.00 11.61 -1.07
C ALA A 94 -1.27 12.08 -1.80
N ALA A 95 -1.80 11.29 -2.73
CA ALA A 95 -3.04 11.63 -3.44
C ALA A 95 -4.24 11.81 -2.48
N MET A 96 -4.36 10.95 -1.46
CA MET A 96 -5.37 11.11 -0.42
C MET A 96 -5.20 12.42 0.36
N LEU A 97 -3.97 12.76 0.78
CA LEU A 97 -3.69 14.01 1.48
C LEU A 97 -4.03 15.24 0.63
N TYR A 98 -3.67 15.26 -0.65
CA TYR A 98 -4.04 16.35 -1.56
C TYR A 98 -5.55 16.49 -1.70
N ARG A 99 -6.28 15.37 -1.76
CA ARG A 99 -7.75 15.39 -1.81
C ARG A 99 -8.36 15.98 -0.54
N ILE A 100 -7.85 15.61 0.65
CA ILE A 100 -8.31 16.15 1.94
C ILE A 100 -8.06 17.66 2.02
N LYS A 101 -6.93 18.14 1.49
CA LYS A 101 -6.60 19.57 1.43
C LYS A 101 -7.41 20.35 0.38
N GLY A 102 -8.23 19.69 -0.44
CA GLY A 102 -8.98 20.34 -1.54
C GLY A 102 -8.13 20.59 -2.80
N GLU A 103 -6.95 19.96 -2.89
CA GLU A 103 -5.96 20.16 -3.96
C GLU A 103 -5.81 18.92 -4.85
N GLY A 104 -6.82 18.05 -4.91
CA GLY A 104 -6.73 16.72 -5.53
C GLY A 104 -6.23 16.69 -6.98
N GLY A 105 -6.45 17.76 -7.77
CA GLY A 105 -5.97 17.87 -9.15
C GLY A 105 -4.57 18.47 -9.32
N LYS A 106 -3.89 18.84 -8.23
CA LYS A 106 -2.57 19.51 -8.26
C LYS A 106 -1.40 18.58 -7.88
N SER A 107 -1.67 17.31 -7.63
CA SER A 107 -0.65 16.35 -7.25
C SER A 107 0.20 15.93 -8.45
N ALA A 108 1.52 15.99 -8.31
CA ALA A 108 2.49 15.48 -9.29
C ALA A 108 2.38 13.96 -9.53
N VAL A 109 1.56 13.25 -8.74
CA VAL A 109 1.30 11.82 -8.88
C VAL A 109 -0.16 11.48 -9.22
N SER A 110 -1.02 12.49 -9.47
CA SER A 110 -2.45 12.27 -9.71
C SER A 110 -2.71 11.41 -10.95
N ASP A 111 -1.92 11.62 -12.00
CA ASP A 111 -1.97 10.88 -13.26
C ASP A 111 -1.45 9.45 -13.09
N THR A 112 -0.61 9.18 -12.09
CA THR A 112 -0.08 7.83 -11.85
C THR A 112 -1.04 6.93 -11.07
N ILE A 113 -2.03 7.50 -10.38
CA ILE A 113 -2.95 6.75 -9.52
C ILE A 113 -3.75 5.71 -10.32
N GLU A 114 -4.05 5.99 -11.59
CA GLU A 114 -4.75 5.04 -12.47
C GLU A 114 -3.93 3.78 -12.78
N PHE A 115 -2.59 3.88 -12.72
CA PHE A 115 -1.68 2.76 -12.91
C PHE A 115 -1.36 2.04 -11.58
N ILE A 116 -1.26 2.81 -10.48
CA ILE A 116 -0.94 2.27 -9.16
C ILE A 116 -2.11 1.48 -8.57
N SER A 117 -3.34 2.02 -8.68
CA SER A 117 -4.50 1.46 -7.98
C SER A 117 -4.80 0.01 -8.38
N PRO A 118 -4.78 -0.38 -9.68
CA PRO A 118 -4.98 -1.78 -10.07
C PRO A 118 -3.91 -2.72 -9.50
N VAL A 119 -2.64 -2.31 -9.51
CA VAL A 119 -1.53 -3.11 -8.98
C VAL A 119 -1.70 -3.36 -7.49
N ILE A 120 -1.99 -2.31 -6.71
CA ILE A 120 -2.16 -2.42 -5.26
C ILE A 120 -3.43 -3.19 -4.91
N ALA A 121 -4.53 -3.00 -5.66
CA ALA A 121 -5.76 -3.75 -5.46
C ALA A 121 -5.55 -5.25 -5.69
N GLU A 122 -4.89 -5.62 -6.78
CA GLU A 122 -4.60 -7.01 -7.09
C GLU A 122 -3.63 -7.64 -6.07
N LEU A 123 -2.59 -6.90 -5.66
CA LEU A 123 -1.64 -7.36 -4.64
C LEU A 123 -2.34 -7.60 -3.29
N ALA A 124 -3.24 -6.71 -2.89
CA ALA A 124 -4.00 -6.84 -1.65
C ALA A 124 -5.00 -8.01 -1.70
N ASP A 125 -5.66 -8.23 -2.84
CA ASP A 125 -6.57 -9.36 -3.05
C ASP A 125 -5.82 -10.70 -2.95
N ILE A 126 -4.68 -10.81 -3.63
CA ILE A 126 -3.83 -12.02 -3.57
C ILE A 126 -3.33 -12.24 -2.15
N HIS A 127 -2.79 -11.21 -1.49
CA HIS A 127 -2.34 -11.31 -0.10
C HIS A 127 -3.46 -11.83 0.81
N GLY A 128 -4.66 -11.25 0.71
CA GLY A 128 -5.81 -11.68 1.50
C GLY A 128 -6.22 -13.14 1.23
N LYS A 129 -6.16 -13.60 -0.02
CA LYS A 129 -6.46 -14.99 -0.38
C LYS A 129 -5.42 -15.97 0.17
N VAL A 130 -4.14 -15.59 0.13
CA VAL A 130 -3.05 -16.40 0.70
C VAL A 130 -3.20 -16.52 2.21
N GLU A 131 -3.44 -15.41 2.91
CA GLU A 131 -3.63 -15.41 4.37
C GLU A 131 -4.83 -16.26 4.83
N ARG A 132 -5.88 -16.36 3.99
CA ARG A 132 -7.05 -17.22 4.26
C ARG A 132 -6.88 -18.67 3.79
N GLY A 133 -5.77 -19.01 3.16
CA GLY A 133 -5.53 -20.34 2.58
C GLY A 133 -6.38 -20.64 1.33
N GLU A 134 -6.94 -19.62 0.69
CA GLU A 134 -7.77 -19.72 -0.52
C GLU A 134 -6.91 -19.80 -1.80
N MET A 135 -5.64 -19.43 -1.71
CA MET A 135 -4.69 -19.44 -2.82
C MET A 135 -3.34 -19.99 -2.36
N ASP A 136 -2.83 -20.97 -3.10
CA ASP A 136 -1.48 -21.47 -2.95
C ASP A 136 -0.61 -20.87 -4.06
N LEU A 137 0.41 -20.09 -3.69
CA LEU A 137 1.29 -19.41 -4.63
C LEU A 137 2.17 -20.38 -5.43
N PHE A 138 2.42 -21.58 -4.88
CA PHE A 138 3.44 -22.51 -5.38
C PHE A 138 2.86 -23.75 -6.08
N LYS A 139 1.54 -23.94 -6.11
CA LYS A 139 0.94 -25.01 -6.92
C LYS A 139 1.18 -24.77 -8.40
N SER A 140 1.89 -25.69 -9.05
CA SER A 140 1.99 -25.72 -10.51
C SER A 140 0.66 -26.15 -11.11
N GLU A 141 0.34 -25.67 -12.32
CA GLU A 141 -0.87 -26.08 -13.06
C GLU A 141 -0.85 -27.57 -13.50
N GLU A 142 0.09 -28.37 -13.01
CA GLU A 142 0.29 -29.77 -13.38
C GLU A 142 -0.57 -30.76 -12.57
N GLU A 143 -1.34 -30.30 -11.58
CA GLU A 143 -2.25 -31.13 -10.76
C GLU A 143 -3.73 -31.05 -11.16
N LYS A 144 -4.06 -30.72 -12.42
CA LYS A 144 -5.44 -30.81 -12.94
C LYS A 144 -5.59 -31.82 -14.06
#